data_AF-A0A937ZCL0-F1
#
_entry.id   AF-A0A937ZCL0-F1
#
_cell.length_a   1.000
_cell.length_b   1.000
_cell.length_c   1.000
_cell.angle_alpha   90.00
_cell.angle_beta   90.00
_cell.angle_gamma   90.00
#
_symmetry.space_group_name_H-M   'P 1'
#
loop_
_entity.id
_entity.type
_entity.pdbx_description
1 polymer ?
#
loop_
_entity_poly.entity_id
_entity_poly.type
_entity_poly.pdbx_seq_one_letter_code
_entity_poly.pdbx_strand_id
1 'polypeptide(L)'
;MKLRRIFLVLLVVTGAAALWLSYADTPAGHLARSLVARHVPALDRSLRDLPARPLGERLAEKGFALGQPVLIRIFKEENQLELWMERQGRYELAMSYPVCAWSGELGPKLREGDGQSPEGFYFASAAQLKPDSRYYRAINVGFPNAFDRQHGRSGSFLMIHGNCVSIGYYAMTDAGIDD
;
A
#
# COMPACT_ATOMS: atom_id res chain seq x y z
N MET A 1 51.00 -4.26 -12.20
CA MET A 1 50.25 -4.03 -10.94
C MET A 1 48.73 -4.05 -11.18
N LYS A 2 48.08 -5.22 -11.30
CA LYS A 2 46.59 -5.31 -11.41
C LYS A 2 45.96 -6.56 -10.74
N LEU A 3 46.69 -7.26 -9.87
CA LEU A 3 46.21 -8.54 -9.30
C LEU A 3 45.82 -8.49 -7.81
N ARG A 4 46.01 -7.35 -7.11
CA ARG A 4 45.74 -7.23 -5.67
C ARG A 4 44.34 -6.72 -5.31
N ARG A 5 43.55 -6.22 -6.27
CA ARG A 5 42.21 -5.65 -6.00
C ARG A 5 41.05 -6.65 -6.12
N ILE A 6 41.25 -7.79 -6.78
CA ILE A 6 40.18 -8.79 -7.00
C ILE A 6 39.96 -9.67 -5.76
N PHE A 7 41.03 -10.00 -5.01
CA PHE A 7 40.92 -10.85 -3.81
C PHE A 7 40.24 -10.16 -2.61
N LEU A 8 40.29 -8.83 -2.50
CA LEU A 8 39.69 -8.10 -1.38
C LEU A 8 38.15 -8.00 -1.50
N VAL A 9 37.61 -7.98 -2.72
CA VAL A 9 36.15 -7.87 -2.96
C VAL A 9 35.44 -9.20 -2.68
N LEU A 10 36.07 -10.33 -2.99
CA LEU A 10 35.51 -11.66 -2.69
C LEU A 10 35.41 -11.94 -1.18
N LEU A 11 36.34 -11.42 -0.38
CA LEU A 11 36.38 -11.65 1.07
C LEU A 11 35.32 -10.84 1.85
N VAL A 12 34.93 -9.67 1.33
CA VAL A 12 33.85 -8.85 1.92
C VAL A 12 32.47 -9.41 1.60
N VAL A 13 32.26 -9.97 0.40
CA VAL A 13 30.99 -10.60 0.02
C VAL A 13 30.76 -11.91 0.76
N THR A 14 31.80 -12.73 0.97
CA THR A 14 31.67 -13.97 1.77
C THR A 14 31.46 -13.70 3.25
N GLY A 15 32.11 -12.66 3.81
CA GLY A 15 31.91 -12.26 5.20
C GLY A 15 30.48 -11.81 5.50
N ALA A 16 29.91 -10.94 4.65
CA ALA A 16 28.53 -10.46 4.81
C ALA A 16 27.50 -11.59 4.64
N ALA A 17 27.71 -12.52 3.70
CA ALA A 17 26.84 -13.67 3.51
C ALA A 17 26.90 -14.64 4.70
N ALA A 18 28.09 -14.92 5.24
CA ALA A 18 28.26 -15.77 6.40
C ALA A 18 27.65 -15.16 7.68
N LEU A 19 27.77 -13.85 7.86
CA LEU A 19 27.11 -13.08 8.94
C LEU A 19 25.58 -13.06 8.78
N TRP A 20 25.07 -12.97 7.55
CA TRP A 20 23.63 -13.08 7.26
C TRP A 20 23.08 -14.48 7.53
N LEU A 21 23.80 -15.52 7.08
CA LEU A 21 23.45 -16.93 7.32
C LEU A 21 23.44 -17.25 8.82
N SER A 22 24.48 -16.83 9.54
CA SER A 22 24.57 -17.06 10.98
C SER A 22 23.54 -16.26 11.79
N TYR A 23 23.18 -15.04 11.38
CA TYR A 23 22.06 -14.30 11.98
C TYR A 23 20.72 -15.00 11.73
N ALA A 24 20.49 -15.50 10.52
CA ALA A 24 19.23 -16.14 10.12
C ALA A 24 18.91 -17.43 10.90
N ASP A 25 19.94 -18.10 11.43
CA ASP A 25 19.83 -19.32 12.25
C ASP A 25 19.82 -19.05 13.77
N THR A 26 19.87 -17.79 14.21
CA THR A 26 19.71 -17.45 15.63
C THR A 26 18.24 -17.53 16.07
N PRO A 27 17.96 -17.71 17.37
CA PRO A 27 16.60 -17.59 17.90
C PRO A 27 15.94 -16.25 17.54
N ALA A 28 16.70 -15.16 17.54
CA ALA A 28 16.22 -13.83 17.13
C ALA A 28 15.91 -13.77 15.62
N GLY A 29 16.74 -14.39 14.78
CA GLY A 29 16.52 -14.55 13.34
C GLY A 29 15.29 -15.40 13.02
N HIS A 30 15.09 -16.51 13.75
CA HIS A 30 13.89 -17.34 13.65
C HIS A 30 12.63 -16.62 14.17
N LEU A 31 12.75 -15.80 15.22
CA LEU A 31 11.64 -14.97 15.70
C LEU A 31 11.28 -13.86 14.71
N ALA A 32 12.26 -13.16 14.14
CA ALA A 32 12.05 -12.16 13.09
C ALA A 32 11.43 -12.79 11.84
N ARG A 33 11.97 -13.93 11.36
CA ARG A 33 11.38 -14.70 10.25
C ARG A 33 9.98 -15.18 10.56
N SER A 34 9.71 -15.67 11.76
CA SER A 34 8.37 -16.16 12.12
C SER A 34 7.38 -15.02 12.37
N LEU A 35 7.81 -13.84 12.83
CA LEU A 35 6.98 -12.64 12.92
C LEU A 35 6.59 -12.12 11.54
N VAL A 36 7.56 -12.02 10.62
CA VAL A 36 7.31 -11.68 9.20
C VAL A 36 6.45 -12.74 8.54
N ALA A 37 6.79 -14.03 8.66
CA ALA A 37 6.04 -15.14 8.08
C ALA A 37 4.70 -15.42 8.77
N ARG A 38 4.39 -14.84 9.93
CA ARG A 38 3.04 -14.90 10.53
C ARG A 38 2.10 -13.81 9.99
N HIS A 39 2.64 -12.71 9.47
CA HIS A 39 1.85 -11.60 8.91
C HIS A 39 1.71 -11.62 7.39
N VAL A 40 2.50 -12.43 6.68
CA VAL A 40 2.58 -12.44 5.20
C VAL A 40 1.76 -13.53 4.47
N PRO A 41 1.48 -14.75 5.00
CA PRO A 41 0.92 -15.83 4.17
C PRO A 41 -0.54 -15.62 3.74
N ALA A 42 -1.34 -14.90 4.55
CA ALA A 42 -2.72 -14.60 4.21
C ALA A 42 -2.82 -13.49 3.14
N LEU A 43 -1.88 -12.53 3.16
CA LEU A 43 -1.79 -11.45 2.20
C LEU A 43 -1.49 -12.02 0.79
N ASP A 44 -0.53 -12.95 0.69
CA ASP A 44 -0.06 -13.50 -0.58
C ASP A 44 -1.14 -14.17 -1.46
N ARG A 45 -2.19 -14.74 -0.86
CA ARG A 45 -3.29 -15.38 -1.60
C ARG A 45 -4.36 -14.38 -2.04
N SER A 46 -4.62 -13.36 -1.23
CA SER A 46 -5.58 -12.29 -1.55
C SER A 46 -5.05 -11.31 -2.61
N LEU A 47 -3.73 -11.19 -2.73
CA LEU A 47 -3.08 -10.25 -3.64
C LEU A 47 -3.09 -10.69 -5.11
N ARG A 48 -3.29 -11.98 -5.40
CA ARG A 48 -3.06 -12.56 -6.74
C ARG A 48 -4.31 -12.69 -7.61
N ASP A 49 -5.50 -12.87 -7.03
CA ASP A 49 -6.70 -13.19 -7.80
C ASP A 49 -7.82 -12.20 -7.52
N LEU A 50 -7.95 -11.19 -8.37
CA LEU A 50 -9.25 -10.56 -8.54
C LEU A 50 -10.23 -11.55 -9.17
N PRO A 51 -11.53 -11.46 -8.86
CA PRO A 51 -12.51 -12.36 -9.45
C PRO A 51 -12.53 -12.22 -10.97
N ALA A 52 -12.54 -13.33 -11.70
CA ALA A 52 -12.55 -13.36 -13.18
C ALA A 52 -13.75 -12.64 -13.84
N ARG A 53 -14.77 -12.26 -13.06
CA ARG A 53 -15.99 -11.60 -13.54
C ARG A 53 -15.83 -10.07 -13.50
N PRO A 54 -16.35 -9.31 -14.48
CA PRO A 54 -16.28 -7.85 -14.49
C PRO A 54 -16.84 -7.20 -13.22
N LEU A 55 -16.22 -6.12 -12.73
CA LEU A 55 -16.67 -5.38 -11.54
C LEU A 55 -18.18 -5.08 -11.58
N GLY A 56 -18.68 -4.58 -12.72
CA GLY A 56 -20.09 -4.22 -12.89
C GLY A 56 -21.07 -5.35 -12.60
N GLU A 57 -20.76 -6.59 -12.99
CA GLU A 57 -21.61 -7.75 -12.70
C GLU A 57 -21.62 -8.07 -11.21
N ARG A 58 -20.45 -8.04 -10.56
CA ARG A 58 -20.33 -8.33 -9.13
C ARG A 58 -20.98 -7.25 -8.27
N LEU A 59 -20.97 -6.00 -8.72
CA LEU A 59 -21.71 -4.91 -8.10
C LEU A 59 -23.22 -5.11 -8.27
N ALA A 60 -23.68 -5.48 -9.47
CA ALA A 60 -25.08 -5.74 -9.76
C ALA A 60 -25.67 -6.86 -8.90
N GLU A 61 -24.91 -7.93 -8.64
CA GLU A 61 -25.30 -9.00 -7.71
C GLU A 61 -25.52 -8.51 -6.29
N LYS A 62 -24.76 -7.49 -5.87
CA LYS A 62 -24.91 -6.83 -4.57
C LYS A 62 -25.93 -5.69 -4.60
N GLY A 63 -26.60 -5.46 -5.73
CA GLY A 63 -27.59 -4.39 -5.90
C GLY A 63 -26.98 -2.99 -6.02
N PHE A 64 -25.78 -2.88 -6.61
CA PHE A 64 -25.13 -1.63 -6.95
C PHE A 64 -24.91 -1.53 -8.47
N ALA A 65 -24.70 -0.31 -8.95
CA ALA A 65 -24.40 0.05 -10.32
C ALA A 65 -23.21 1.00 -10.36
N LEU A 66 -22.45 0.94 -11.45
CA LEU A 66 -21.34 1.86 -11.70
C LEU A 66 -21.83 3.31 -11.74
N GLY A 67 -20.99 4.23 -11.26
CA GLY A 67 -21.30 5.67 -11.23
C GLY A 67 -22.05 6.14 -9.97
N GLN A 68 -22.48 5.23 -9.08
CA GLN A 68 -23.00 5.63 -7.77
C GLN A 68 -21.90 6.29 -6.92
N PRO A 69 -22.26 7.18 -5.98
CA PRO A 69 -21.31 7.77 -5.05
C PRO A 69 -20.58 6.70 -4.24
N VAL A 70 -19.28 6.88 -4.06
CA VAL A 70 -18.43 5.95 -3.33
C VAL A 70 -17.77 6.61 -2.13
N LEU A 71 -17.59 5.83 -1.07
CA LEU A 71 -16.72 6.13 0.06
C LEU A 71 -15.65 5.04 0.10
N ILE A 72 -14.39 5.45 0.11
CA ILE A 72 -13.27 4.53 0.28
C ILE A 72 -12.78 4.65 1.72
N ARG A 73 -12.64 3.51 2.40
CA ARG A 73 -12.00 3.42 3.71
C ARG A 73 -10.73 2.62 3.57
N ILE A 74 -9.64 3.12 4.13
CA ILE A 74 -8.36 2.40 4.14
C ILE A 74 -7.95 2.22 5.59
N PHE A 75 -7.69 0.98 5.95
CA PHE A 75 -7.25 0.59 7.27
C PHE A 75 -5.81 0.10 7.20
N LYS A 76 -4.94 0.78 7.94
CA LYS A 76 -3.52 0.46 7.98
C LYS A 76 -3.25 -0.83 8.74
N GLU A 77 -3.83 -0.99 9.92
CA GLU A 77 -3.58 -2.14 10.79
C GLU A 77 -4.04 -3.45 10.12
N GLU A 78 -5.22 -3.42 9.51
CA GLU A 78 -5.82 -4.56 8.82
C GLU A 78 -5.28 -4.76 7.38
N ASN A 79 -4.50 -3.82 6.87
CA ASN A 79 -4.04 -3.80 5.47
C ASN A 79 -5.20 -4.00 4.48
N GLN A 80 -6.26 -3.19 4.63
CA GLN A 80 -7.48 -3.36 3.87
C GLN A 80 -8.01 -2.03 3.34
N LEU A 81 -8.45 -2.05 2.09
CA LEU A 81 -9.25 -1.00 1.47
C LEU A 81 -10.66 -1.52 1.29
N GLU A 82 -11.65 -0.75 1.74
CA GLU A 82 -13.06 -1.02 1.54
C GLU A 82 -13.66 0.02 0.59
N LEU A 83 -14.42 -0.47 -0.39
CA LEU A 83 -15.26 0.34 -1.26
C LEU A 83 -16.70 0.25 -0.77
N TRP A 84 -17.23 1.38 -0.31
CA TRP A 84 -18.61 1.53 0.12
C TRP A 84 -19.37 2.32 -0.93
N MET A 85 -20.57 1.87 -1.29
CA MET A 85 -21.40 2.52 -2.30
C MET A 85 -22.71 2.98 -1.68
N GLU A 86 -23.14 4.18 -2.06
CA GLU A 86 -24.40 4.76 -1.58
C GLU A 86 -25.59 4.04 -2.21
N ARG A 87 -26.56 3.66 -1.40
CA ARG A 87 -27.87 3.15 -1.82
C ARG A 87 -28.93 3.64 -0.85
N GLN A 88 -29.99 4.27 -1.37
CA GLN A 88 -31.15 4.71 -0.58
C GLN A 88 -30.79 5.58 0.65
N GLY A 89 -29.84 6.48 0.48
CA GLY A 89 -29.33 7.41 1.48
C GLY A 89 -28.30 6.80 2.45
N ARG A 90 -27.82 5.58 2.22
CA ARG A 90 -26.87 4.89 3.12
C ARG A 90 -25.71 4.31 2.35
N TYR A 91 -24.52 4.37 2.93
CA TYR A 91 -23.36 3.68 2.38
C TYR A 91 -23.33 2.24 2.91
N GLU A 92 -23.16 1.31 1.99
CA GLU A 92 -23.06 -0.12 2.28
C GLU A 92 -21.80 -0.71 1.63
N LEU A 93 -21.19 -1.71 2.28
CA LEU A 93 -19.95 -2.32 1.79
C LEU A 93 -20.18 -3.03 0.46
N ALA A 94 -19.55 -2.54 -0.61
CA ALA A 94 -19.63 -3.12 -1.93
C ALA A 94 -18.49 -4.09 -2.20
N MET A 95 -17.24 -3.68 -1.93
CA MET A 95 -16.04 -4.50 -2.17
C MET A 95 -14.98 -4.28 -1.10
N SER A 96 -14.08 -5.25 -0.94
CA SER A 96 -12.90 -5.15 -0.09
C SER A 96 -11.69 -5.65 -0.85
N TYR A 97 -10.58 -4.93 -0.74
CA TYR A 97 -9.33 -5.19 -1.42
C TYR A 97 -8.19 -5.20 -0.40
N PRO A 98 -7.21 -6.10 -0.51
CA PRO A 98 -6.01 -6.02 0.30
C PRO A 98 -5.18 -4.79 -0.08
N VAL A 99 -4.68 -4.08 0.93
CA VAL A 99 -3.59 -3.11 0.77
C VAL A 99 -2.29 -3.90 0.86
N CYS A 100 -1.47 -3.81 -0.18
CA CYS A 100 -0.23 -4.55 -0.27
C CYS A 100 0.85 -3.97 0.66
N ALA A 101 0.94 -2.64 0.70
CA ALA A 101 1.86 -1.93 1.57
C ALA A 101 1.39 -0.50 1.86
N TRP A 102 1.79 0.02 3.01
CA TRP A 102 1.74 1.44 3.36
C TRP A 102 2.99 1.77 4.17
N SER A 103 3.31 3.05 4.38
CA SER A 103 4.58 3.45 5.03
C SER A 103 4.38 4.15 6.37
N GLY A 104 5.36 3.99 7.25
CA GLY A 104 5.40 4.56 8.59
C GLY A 104 4.78 3.64 9.62
N GLU A 105 4.16 4.21 10.65
CA GLU A 105 3.45 3.49 11.72
C GLU A 105 1.96 3.88 11.76
N LEU A 106 1.20 3.35 12.72
CA LEU A 106 -0.15 3.86 12.97
C LEU A 106 -0.08 5.31 13.47
N GLY A 107 -0.92 6.17 12.90
CA GLY A 107 -0.93 7.60 13.14
C GLY A 107 -0.81 8.46 11.87
N PRO A 108 -1.05 9.77 11.99
CA PRO A 108 -1.11 10.67 10.85
C PRO A 108 0.27 11.06 10.33
N LYS A 109 0.34 11.37 9.03
CA LYS A 109 1.47 12.10 8.44
C LYS A 109 1.54 13.52 9.00
N LEU A 110 2.75 14.00 9.33
CA LEU A 110 2.95 15.33 9.91
C LEU A 110 3.82 16.25 9.05
N ARG A 111 4.79 15.72 8.30
CA ARG A 111 5.70 16.58 7.50
C ARG A 111 6.21 15.89 6.24
N GLU A 112 6.67 16.69 5.29
CA GLU A 112 7.36 16.21 4.10
C GLU A 112 8.56 15.32 4.51
N GLY A 113 8.72 14.18 3.81
CA GLY A 113 9.81 13.24 4.07
C GLY A 113 9.78 12.46 5.39
N ASP A 114 8.69 12.47 6.18
CA ASP A 114 8.55 11.63 7.38
C ASP A 114 8.29 10.13 7.09
N GLY A 115 8.11 9.76 5.82
CA GLY A 115 7.85 8.38 5.42
C GLY A 115 6.49 7.84 5.87
N GLN A 116 5.56 8.70 6.27
CA GLN A 116 4.28 8.32 6.87
C GLN A 116 3.13 8.47 5.88
N SER A 117 2.29 7.43 5.73
CA SER A 117 1.02 7.54 5.00
C SER A 117 -0.02 8.32 5.82
N PRO A 118 -0.84 9.20 5.21
CA PRO A 118 -1.73 10.11 5.94
C PRO A 118 -2.97 9.39 6.46
N GLU A 119 -3.46 9.81 7.64
CA GLU A 119 -4.74 9.37 8.20
C GLU A 119 -5.67 10.58 8.34
N GLY A 120 -6.95 10.38 8.01
CA GLY A 120 -7.96 11.45 8.02
C GLY A 120 -8.98 11.29 6.89
N PHE A 121 -9.80 12.33 6.72
CA PHE A 121 -10.81 12.38 5.67
C PHE A 121 -10.30 13.20 4.48
N TYR A 122 -10.37 12.61 3.30
CA TYR A 122 -9.90 13.23 2.08
C TYR A 122 -10.92 13.05 0.97
N PHE A 123 -10.82 13.89 -0.04
CA PHE A 123 -11.69 13.87 -1.20
C PHE A 123 -10.84 13.68 -2.45
N ALA A 124 -11.18 12.67 -3.24
CA ALA A 124 -10.65 12.45 -4.57
C ALA A 124 -11.77 12.67 -5.58
N SER A 125 -11.49 13.48 -6.60
CA SER A 125 -12.33 13.66 -7.79
C SER A 125 -11.58 13.11 -9.00
N ALA A 126 -12.18 13.18 -10.18
CA ALA A 126 -11.52 12.83 -11.43
C ALA A 126 -10.19 13.59 -11.65
N ALA A 127 -10.06 14.83 -11.12
CA ALA A 127 -8.83 15.60 -11.21
C ALA A 127 -7.67 15.03 -10.38
N GLN A 128 -7.96 14.17 -9.41
CA GLN A 128 -6.96 13.46 -8.61
C GLN A 128 -6.50 12.15 -9.27
N LEU A 129 -7.11 11.72 -10.37
CA LEU A 129 -6.59 10.61 -11.15
C LEU A 129 -5.26 11.02 -11.78
N LYS A 130 -4.23 10.20 -11.61
CA LYS A 130 -2.86 10.45 -12.09
C LYS A 130 -2.48 9.40 -13.14
N PRO A 131 -2.98 9.52 -14.38
CA PRO A 131 -2.61 8.63 -15.48
C PRO A 131 -1.13 8.78 -15.88
N ASP A 132 -0.51 9.92 -15.55
CA ASP A 132 0.89 10.26 -15.75
C ASP A 132 1.80 9.83 -14.58
N SER A 133 1.27 9.06 -13.61
CA SER A 133 2.04 8.60 -12.46
C SER A 133 3.21 7.72 -12.87
N ARG A 134 4.30 7.78 -12.10
CA ARG A 134 5.45 6.86 -12.22
C ARG A 134 5.15 5.46 -11.66
N TYR A 135 4.02 5.30 -10.96
CA TYR A 135 3.51 4.03 -10.47
C TYR A 135 2.35 3.56 -11.34
N TYR A 136 2.10 2.24 -11.36
CA TYR A 136 1.00 1.66 -12.13
C TYR A 136 -0.36 2.13 -11.61
N ARG A 137 -1.01 3.05 -12.35
CA ARG A 137 -2.25 3.75 -12.02
C ARG A 137 -2.25 4.40 -10.63
N ALA A 138 -2.68 5.64 -10.52
CA ALA A 138 -2.69 6.29 -9.22
C ALA A 138 -3.84 7.26 -9.03
N ILE A 139 -4.26 7.37 -7.78
CA ILE A 139 -5.23 8.34 -7.29
C ILE A 139 -4.53 9.16 -6.23
N ASN A 140 -4.39 10.46 -6.44
CA ASN A 140 -3.91 11.36 -5.41
C ASN A 140 -4.98 11.50 -4.32
N VAL A 141 -4.62 11.19 -3.07
CA VAL A 141 -5.53 11.26 -1.92
C VAL A 141 -5.93 12.70 -1.63
N GLY A 142 -5.10 13.69 -1.97
CA GLY A 142 -5.38 15.11 -1.70
C GLY A 142 -4.85 15.60 -0.36
N PHE A 143 -3.89 14.90 0.23
CA PHE A 143 -3.09 15.42 1.36
C PHE A 143 -2.06 16.46 0.87
N PRO A 144 -1.82 17.55 1.61
CA PRO A 144 -2.56 17.96 2.81
C PRO A 144 -3.90 18.61 2.43
N ASN A 145 -4.97 18.31 3.19
CA ASN A 145 -6.25 19.00 3.07
C ASN A 145 -6.26 20.31 3.91
N ALA A 146 -7.42 20.96 4.03
CA ALA A 146 -7.52 22.19 4.84
C ALA A 146 -7.21 21.96 6.34
N PHE A 147 -7.68 20.85 6.90
CA PHE A 147 -7.40 20.47 8.28
C PHE A 147 -5.90 20.24 8.51
N ASP A 148 -5.23 19.53 7.60
CA ASP A 148 -3.81 19.26 7.69
C ASP A 148 -3.00 20.56 7.67
N ARG A 149 -3.32 21.48 6.74
CA ARG A 149 -2.66 22.78 6.63
C ARG A 149 -2.85 23.63 7.88
N GLN A 150 -4.04 23.64 8.46
CA GLN A 150 -4.32 24.38 9.69
C GLN A 150 -3.49 23.86 10.89
N HIS A 151 -3.14 22.57 10.89
CA HIS A 151 -2.29 21.95 11.90
C HIS A 151 -0.81 21.97 11.53
N GLY A 152 -0.41 22.77 10.53
CA GLY A 152 0.99 22.90 10.11
C GLY A 152 1.58 21.65 9.46
N ARG A 153 0.74 20.71 9.03
CA ARG A 153 1.21 19.48 8.38
C ARG A 153 1.61 19.77 6.94
N SER A 154 2.70 19.15 6.50
CA SER A 154 3.25 19.33 5.16
C SER A 154 3.52 18.00 4.47
N GLY A 155 3.64 18.05 3.15
CA GLY A 155 3.79 16.87 2.31
C GLY A 155 3.14 17.08 0.95
N SER A 156 3.38 16.15 0.03
CA SER A 156 2.76 16.16 -1.29
C SER A 156 2.77 14.77 -1.91
N PHE A 157 1.90 14.58 -2.91
CA PHE A 157 1.82 13.35 -3.71
C PHE A 157 1.56 12.09 -2.88
N LEU A 158 0.58 12.11 -1.97
CA LEU A 158 0.16 10.90 -1.27
C LEU A 158 -0.89 10.21 -2.14
N MET A 159 -0.60 8.99 -2.59
CA MET A 159 -1.41 8.29 -3.60
C MET A 159 -1.87 6.91 -3.13
N ILE A 160 -3.01 6.47 -3.66
CA ILE A 160 -3.40 5.06 -3.77
C ILE A 160 -2.94 4.60 -5.15
N HIS A 161 -2.16 3.52 -5.26
CA HIS A 161 -1.60 3.08 -6.55
C HIS A 161 -1.24 1.59 -6.59
N GLY A 162 -0.96 1.03 -7.78
CA GLY A 162 -0.52 -0.37 -7.97
C GLY A 162 0.97 -0.62 -7.65
N ASN A 163 1.53 -1.71 -8.15
CA ASN A 163 2.95 -2.11 -8.04
C ASN A 163 3.45 -2.46 -6.61
N CYS A 164 2.57 -2.61 -5.61
CA CYS A 164 2.89 -3.11 -4.25
C CYS A 164 4.19 -2.53 -3.61
N VAL A 165 4.53 -1.28 -3.86
CA VAL A 165 5.72 -0.62 -3.30
C VAL A 165 5.31 0.70 -2.68
N SER A 166 5.71 1.00 -1.45
CA SER A 166 5.32 2.24 -0.78
C SER A 166 6.50 2.97 -0.14
N ILE A 167 6.60 4.28 -0.43
CA ILE A 167 7.46 5.28 0.23
C ILE A 167 6.59 6.48 0.65
N GLY A 168 5.57 6.22 1.50
CA GLY A 168 4.58 7.20 1.96
C GLY A 168 3.19 7.02 1.35
N TYR A 169 2.88 5.92 0.68
CA TYR A 169 1.67 5.73 -0.11
C TYR A 169 0.72 4.68 0.49
N TYR A 170 -0.40 4.44 -0.20
CA TYR A 170 -1.20 3.22 -0.05
C TYR A 170 -1.06 2.39 -1.32
N ALA A 171 -0.21 1.37 -1.28
CA ALA A 171 0.07 0.52 -2.43
C ALA A 171 -0.89 -0.68 -2.45
N MET A 172 -1.60 -0.85 -3.56
CA MET A 172 -2.39 -2.01 -3.94
C MET A 172 -1.59 -2.88 -4.93
N THR A 173 -2.16 -4.00 -5.34
CA THR A 173 -1.66 -4.73 -6.52
C THR A 173 -2.15 -4.06 -7.80
N ASP A 174 -1.50 -4.37 -8.92
CA ASP A 174 -1.94 -3.89 -10.25
C ASP A 174 -3.35 -4.36 -10.56
N ALA A 175 -3.65 -5.62 -10.23
CA ALA A 175 -5.00 -6.15 -10.29
C ALA A 175 -5.94 -5.28 -9.45
N GLY A 176 -5.68 -5.12 -8.14
CA GLY A 176 -6.57 -4.39 -7.25
C GLY A 176 -6.80 -2.91 -7.58
N ILE A 177 -5.87 -2.23 -8.26
CA ILE A 177 -6.05 -0.84 -8.71
C ILE A 177 -6.70 -0.74 -10.10
N ASP A 178 -6.68 -1.82 -10.90
CA ASP A 178 -7.32 -1.88 -12.22
C ASP A 178 -8.82 -2.05 -12.14
N ASP A 179 -9.27 -2.83 -11.17
CA ASP A 179 -10.67 -3.17 -10.92
C ASP A 179 -11.44 -2.06 -10.21
#